data_AF-A0AAE2JGJ1-F1
#
_entry.id   AF-A0AAE2JGJ1-F1
#
_cell.length_a   1.000
_cell.length_b   1.000
_cell.length_c   1.000
_cell.angle_alpha   90.00
_cell.angle_beta   90.00
_cell.angle_gamma   90.00
#
_symmetry.space_group_name_H-M   'P 1'
#
loop_
_entity.id
_entity.type
_entity.pdbx_description
1 polymer ?
#
loop_
_entity_poly.entity_id
_entity_poly.type
_entity_poly.pdbx_seq_one_letter_code
_entity_poly.pdbx_strand_id
1 'polypeptide(L)' 'METGKLAQQQGFDLELQILKSQKGYYIGTATSEGYPVSRESAEYFPDSSAAQQALTDNRWTQREDY' A
#
# COMPACT_ATOMS: atom_id res chain seq x y z
N MET A 1 4.09 -13.50 -2.91
CA MET A 1 3.64 -12.13 -3.14
C MET A 1 3.30 -11.56 -1.77
N GLU A 2 3.74 -10.34 -1.46
CA GLU A 2 3.54 -9.76 -0.12
C GLU A 2 2.08 -9.27 0.02
N THR A 3 1.42 -9.69 1.10
CA THR A 3 0.05 -9.29 1.44
C THR A 3 0.04 -8.14 2.43
N GLY A 4 -1.00 -7.32 2.40
CA GLY A 4 -1.16 -6.19 3.32
C GLY A 4 -1.46 -6.64 4.74
N LYS A 5 -0.67 -6.17 5.70
CA LYS A 5 -0.84 -6.46 7.13
C LYS A 5 -2.14 -5.84 7.67
N LEU A 6 -2.41 -4.56 7.38
CA LEU A 6 -3.64 -3.89 7.85
C LEU A 6 -4.87 -4.43 7.11
N ALA A 7 -4.73 -4.82 5.84
CA ALA A 7 -5.77 -5.54 5.12
C ALA A 7 -6.15 -6.85 5.84
N GLN A 8 -5.15 -7.66 6.23
CA GLN A 8 -5.38 -8.92 6.94
C GLN A 8 -6.02 -8.72 8.31
N GLN A 9 -5.65 -7.66 9.04
CA GLN A 9 -6.29 -7.32 10.32
C GLN A 9 -7.77 -6.98 10.18
N GLN A 10 -8.21 -6.53 9.00
CA GLN A 10 -9.61 -6.28 8.67
C GLN A 10 -10.32 -7.49 8.04
N GLY A 11 -9.64 -8.63 7.93
CA GLY A 11 -10.20 -9.86 7.34
C GLY A 11 -10.04 -9.96 5.82
N PHE A 12 -9.20 -9.12 5.21
CA PHE A 12 -8.91 -9.17 3.77
C PHE A 12 -7.53 -9.80 3.50
N ASP A 13 -7.46 -10.77 2.59
CA ASP A 13 -6.20 -11.27 2.06
C ASP A 13 -5.97 -10.65 0.68
N LEU A 14 -5.27 -9.51 0.67
CA LEU A 14 -5.03 -8.71 -0.53
C LEU A 14 -3.55 -8.40 -0.69
N GLU A 15 -3.08 -8.43 -1.93
CA GLU A 15 -1.69 -8.18 -2.28
C GLU A 15 -1.35 -6.69 -2.24
N LEU A 16 -0.11 -6.39 -1.86
CA LEU A 16 0.44 -5.05 -1.89
C LEU A 16 0.48 -4.49 -3.31
N GLN A 17 0.03 -3.25 -3.45
CA GLN A 17 -0.11 -2.57 -4.73
C GLN A 17 0.08 -1.06 -4.56
N ILE A 18 0.44 -0.40 -5.66
CA ILE A 18 0.67 1.04 -5.68
C ILE A 18 -0.66 1.76 -5.93
N LEU A 19 -1.07 2.57 -4.96
CA LEU A 19 -2.31 3.33 -4.97
C LEU A 19 -2.04 4.83 -4.95
N LYS A 20 -3.06 5.62 -5.29
CA LYS A 20 -2.97 7.09 -5.36
C LYS A 20 -4.03 7.75 -4.50
N SER A 21 -3.65 8.82 -3.81
CA SER A 21 -4.56 9.73 -3.10
C SER A 21 -4.24 11.17 -3.46
N GLN A 22 -5.00 12.12 -2.88
CA GLN A 22 -4.70 13.55 -3.01
C GLN A 22 -3.32 13.93 -2.42
N LYS A 23 -2.80 13.16 -1.45
CA LYS A 23 -1.52 13.42 -0.79
C LYS A 23 -0.31 12.85 -1.55
N GLY A 24 -0.54 12.05 -2.59
CA GLY A 24 0.50 11.34 -3.33
C GLY A 24 0.19 9.85 -3.48
N TYR A 25 1.21 9.12 -3.94
CA TYR A 25 1.18 7.66 -4.11
C TYR A 25 1.55 6.95 -2.82
N TYR A 26 1.09 5.72 -2.62
CA TYR A 26 1.39 4.93 -1.43
C TYR A 26 1.31 3.45 -1.75
N ILE A 27 1.91 2.63 -0.89
CA ILE A 27 1.77 1.18 -0.94
C ILE A 27 0.55 0.83 -0.08
N GLY A 28 -0.37 0.07 -0.63
CA GLY A 28 -1.60 -0.31 0.04
C GLY A 28 -2.20 -1.56 -0.57
N THR A 29 -3.46 -1.81 -0.24
CA THR A 29 -4.24 -2.89 -0.86
C THR A 29 -5.54 -2.36 -1.42
N ALA A 30 -6.01 -2.95 -2.51
CA ALA A 30 -7.32 -2.67 -3.07
C ALA A 30 -8.02 -3.97 -3.47
N THR A 31 -9.35 -3.92 -3.54
CA THR A 31 -10.16 -5.03 -4.05
C THR A 31 -9.92 -5.25 -5.54
N SER A 32 -10.43 -6.36 -6.08
CA SER A 32 -10.42 -6.64 -7.53
C SER A 32 -11.12 -5.56 -8.38
N GLU A 33 -12.03 -4.78 -7.77
CA GLU A 33 -12.71 -3.65 -8.39
C GLU A 33 -11.91 -2.33 -8.30
N GLY A 34 -10.75 -2.34 -7.65
CA GLY A 34 -9.86 -1.19 -7.49
C GLY A 34 -10.20 -0.28 -6.31
N TYR A 35 -11.08 -0.70 -5.40
CA TYR A 35 -11.40 0.08 -4.20
C TYR A 35 -10.30 -0.07 -3.14
N PRO A 36 -9.68 1.01 -2.66
CA PRO A 36 -8.63 0.93 -1.65
C PRO A 36 -9.20 0.41 -0.33
N VAL A 37 -8.58 -0.64 0.22
CA VAL A 37 -8.96 -1.27 1.50
C VAL A 37 -8.07 -0.78 2.62
N SER A 38 -6.77 -0.59 2.36
CA SER A 38 -5.83 -0.16 3.39
C SER A 38 -4.64 0.58 2.80
N ARG A 39 -4.05 1.47 3.61
CA ARG A 39 -2.77 2.10 3.34
C ARG A 39 -1.72 1.45 4.22
N GLU A 40 -0.87 0.65 3.59
CA GLU A 40 0.15 -0.17 4.23
C GLU A 40 1.42 0.64 4.47
N SER A 41 1.83 1.54 3.56
CA SER A 41 2.99 2.42 3.82
C SER A 41 2.63 3.59 4.72
N ALA A 42 3.54 3.94 5.63
CA ALA A 42 3.44 5.18 6.40
C ALA A 42 3.66 6.41 5.50
N GLU A 43 4.58 6.27 4.54
CA GLU A 43 4.98 7.30 3.59
C GLU A 43 3.98 7.52 2.45
N TYR A 44 4.01 8.74 1.92
CA TYR A 44 3.53 9.05 0.58
C TYR A 44 4.72 9.31 -0.35
N PHE A 45 4.60 8.85 -1.58
CA PHE A 45 5.59 8.98 -2.64
C PHE A 45 5.13 10.01 -3.68
N PRO A 46 6.09 10.72 -4.32
CA PRO A 46 5.78 11.75 -5.31
C PRO A 46 5.11 11.20 -6.57
N ASP A 47 5.46 9.97 -6.97
CA ASP A 47 4.95 9.30 -8.16
C ASP A 47 4.86 7.78 -7.98
N SER A 48 4.20 7.10 -8.92
CA SER A 48 4.01 5.65 -8.87
C SER A 48 5.30 4.87 -9.03
N SER A 49 6.28 5.39 -9.77
CA SER A 49 7.57 4.73 -9.98
C SER A 49 8.38 4.72 -8.69
N ALA A 50 8.41 5.85 -7.97
CA ALA A 50 9.05 5.96 -6.67
C ALA A 50 8.43 4.99 -5.64
N ALA A 51 7.10 4.88 -5.60
CA ALA A 51 6.41 3.93 -4.74
C ALA A 51 6.72 2.47 -5.10
N GLN A 52 6.75 2.15 -6.41
CA GLN A 52 7.08 0.82 -6.90
C GLN A 52 8.52 0.43 -6.57
N GLN A 53 9.47 1.35 -6.77
CA GLN A 53 10.87 1.14 -6.39
C GLN A 53 11.02 0.95 -4.88
N ALA A 54 10.31 1.74 -4.07
CA ALA A 54 10.31 1.57 -2.63
C ALA A 54 9.79 0.18 -2.23
N LEU A 55 8.70 -0.29 -2.85
CA LEU A 55 8.18 -1.64 -2.63
C LEU A 55 9.20 -2.72 -3.01
N THR A 56 9.77 -2.64 -4.22
CA THR A 56 10.73 -3.62 -4.73
C THR A 56 12.03 -3.65 -3.93
N ASP A 57 12.54 -2.50 -3.51
CA ASP A 57 13.79 -2.38 -2.75
C ASP A 57 13.57 -2.54 -1.23
N ASN A 58 12.33 -2.76 -0.79
CA ASN A 58 11.94 -2.78 0.62
C ASN A 58 12.35 -1.48 1.38
N ARG A 59 12.28 -0.34 0.69
CA ARG A 59 12.62 1.02 1.17
C ARG A 59 11.36 1.82 1.58
N TRP A 60 10.45 1.18 2.29
CA TRP A 60 9.23 1.78 2.83
C TRP A 60 8.98 1.23 4.24
N THR A 61 8.19 1.94 5.04
CA THR A 61 7.86 1.50 6.39
C THR A 61 6.39 1.10 6.53
N GLN A 62 6.15 -0.02 7.20
CA GLN A 62 4.81 -0.48 7.50
C GLN A 62 4.12 0.50 8.46
N ARG A 63 2.95 0.98 8.07
CA ARG A 63 2.05 1.75 8.93
C ARG A 63 1.48 0.81 9.99
N GLU A 64 1.62 1.22 11.26
CA GLU A 64 1.18 0.42 12.42
C GLU A 64 -0.24 0.77 12.89
N ASP A 65 -0.76 1.93 12.48
CA ASP A 65 -2.01 2.50 13.00
C ASP A 65 -3.09 2.54 11.92
N TYR A 66 -4.34 2.26 12.29
CA TYR A 66 -5.48 2.33 11.37
C TYR A 66 -6.09 3.74 11.35
#